data_AF-A0A6J7FZI2-F1
#
_entry.id   AF-A0A6J7FZI2-F1
#
_cell.length_a   1.000
_cell.length_b   1.000
_cell.length_c   1.000
_cell.angle_alpha   90.00
_cell.angle_beta   90.00
_cell.angle_gamma   90.00
#
_symmetry.space_group_name_H-M   'P 1'
#
loop_
_entity.id
_entity.type
_entity.pdbx_description
1 polymer ?
#
loop_
_entity_poly.entity_id
_entity_poly.type
_entity_poly.pdbx_seq_one_letter_code
_entity_poly.pdbx_strand_id
1 'polypeptide(L)' 'MVPERVCKIIDEAIQVFGGAGVSQWTPLARMYAGQRTLRLADGPDEVHWHVVGRAEINRHEGEVLPPMKGDRSGLFTGP' A
#
# COMPACT_ATOMS: atom_id res chain seq x y z
N MET A 1 -1.45 3.29 1.59
CA MET A 1 -1.52 4.32 2.66
C MET A 1 -0.24 5.18 2.65
N VAL A 2 -0.23 6.38 3.26
CA VAL A 2 0.97 7.26 3.25
C VAL A 2 2.19 6.60 3.92
N PRO A 3 2.08 6.00 5.13
CA PRO A 3 3.24 5.43 5.83
C PRO A 3 3.93 4.30 5.04
N GLU A 4 3.16 3.50 4.30
CA GLU A 4 3.66 2.46 3.40
C GLU A 4 4.59 3.02 2.31
N ARG A 5 4.18 4.12 1.67
CA ARG A 5 4.98 4.78 0.63
C ARG A 5 6.24 5.40 1.21
N VAL A 6 6.15 6.01 2.39
CA VAL A 6 7.30 6.61 3.07
C VAL A 6 8.32 5.53 3.48
N CYS A 7 7.87 4.39 4.02
CA CYS A 7 8.75 3.24 4.30
C CYS A 7 9.55 2.83 3.05
N LYS A 8 8.89 2.73 1.89
CA LYS A 8 9.55 2.36 0.63
C LYS A 8 10.63 3.37 0.21
N ILE A 9 10.33 4.67 0.30
CA ILE A 9 11.29 5.73 -0.06
C ILE A 9 12.51 5.68 0.88
N ILE A 10 12.28 5.49 2.18
CA ILE A 10 13.37 5.39 3.16
C ILE A 10 14.21 4.14 2.89
N ASP A 11 13.60 3.02 2.53
CA ASP A 11 14.30 1.78 2.18
C ASP A 11 15.20 1.94 0.94
N GLU A 12 14.69 2.59 -0.10
CA GLU A 12 15.49 2.96 -1.28
C GLU A 12 16.67 3.88 -0.90
N ALA A 13 16.47 4.83 0.01
CA ALA A 13 17.54 5.67 0.53
C ALA A 13 18.57 4.87 1.35
N ILE A 14 18.13 3.92 2.18
CA ILE A 14 19.03 3.03 2.93
C ILE A 14 19.89 2.23 1.96
N GLN A 15 19.31 1.70 0.90
CA GLN A 15 20.01 0.91 -0.11
C GLN A 15 21.11 1.73 -0.83
N VAL A 16 20.86 3.01 -1.13
CA VAL A 16 21.85 3.92 -1.72
C VAL A 16 23.01 4.21 -0.76
N PHE A 17 22.74 4.30 0.54
CA PHE A 17 23.75 4.56 1.58
C PHE A 17 24.50 3.30 2.05
N GLY A 18 24.08 2.10 1.61
CA GLY A 18 24.70 0.83 1.98
C GLY A 18 24.72 0.61 3.49
N GLY A 19 25.84 0.10 4.03
CA GLY A 19 25.97 -0.17 5.47
C GLY A 19 25.79 1.05 6.38
N ALA A 20 26.04 2.27 5.87
CA ALA A 20 25.78 3.50 6.62
C ALA A 20 24.27 3.78 6.77
N GLY A 21 23.44 3.31 5.83
CA GLY A 21 21.99 3.50 5.85
C GLY A 21 21.27 2.79 7.01
N VAL A 22 21.81 1.65 7.45
CA VAL A 22 21.29 0.89 8.61
C VAL A 22 21.97 1.23 9.94
N SER A 23 22.99 2.09 9.89
CA SER A 23 23.79 2.47 11.06
C SER A 23 23.21 3.67 11.81
N GLN A 24 23.81 4.00 12.95
CA GLN A 24 23.47 5.22 13.70
C GLN A 24 24.08 6.50 13.09
N TRP A 25 24.86 6.38 12.01
CA TRP A 25 25.49 7.52 11.33
C TRP A 25 24.48 8.34 10.51
N THR A 26 23.35 7.73 10.12
CA THR A 26 22.27 8.41 9.43
C THR A 26 20.97 8.25 10.21
N PRO A 27 20.00 9.18 10.09
CA PRO A 27 18.70 9.04 10.75
C PRO A 27 17.80 7.99 10.07
N LEU A 28 18.21 7.41 8.94
CA LEU A 28 17.36 6.58 8.07
C LEU A 28 16.77 5.36 8.79
N ALA A 29 17.57 4.64 9.56
CA ALA A 29 17.11 3.47 10.32
C ALA A 29 16.01 3.84 11.34
N ARG A 30 16.18 4.96 12.07
CA ARG A 30 15.16 5.45 13.01
C ARG A 30 13.89 5.90 12.29
N MET A 31 14.05 6.59 11.16
CA MET A 31 12.91 7.03 10.35
C MET A 31 12.09 5.85 9.84
N TYR A 32 12.75 4.80 9.32
CA TYR A 32 12.08 3.58 8.86
C TYR A 32 11.27 2.91 9.98
N ALA A 33 11.88 2.76 11.17
CA ALA A 33 11.21 2.20 12.34
C ALA A 33 9.97 3.03 12.76
N GLY A 34 10.11 4.36 12.80
CA GLY A 34 9.00 5.26 13.14
C GLY A 34 7.82 5.15 12.18
N GLN A 35 8.09 5.11 10.86
CA GLN A 35 7.03 4.94 9.86
C GLN A 35 6.37 3.56 9.95
N ARG A 36 7.13 2.52 10.27
CA ARG A 36 6.57 1.18 10.48
C ARG A 36 5.61 1.13 11.66
N THR A 37 5.85 1.90 12.71
CA THR A 37 4.96 2.03 13.87
C THR A 37 3.67 2.76 13.52
N LEU A 38 3.72 3.79 12.67
CA LEU A 38 2.51 4.52 12.25
C LEU A 38 1.50 3.64 11.49
N ARG A 39 1.94 2.54 10.88
CA ARG A 39 1.07 1.53 10.28
C ARG A 39 0.26 0.72 11.30
N LEU A 40 0.47 0.95 12.59
CA LEU A 40 -0.23 0.27 13.70
C LEU A 40 -0.92 1.27 14.63
N ALA A 41 -0.33 2.45 14.84
CA ALA A 41 -0.71 3.37 15.91
C ALA A 41 -2.14 3.91 15.82
N ASP A 42 -2.59 4.36 14.65
CA ASP A 42 -3.92 5.00 14.46
C ASP A 42 -4.94 4.10 13.75
N GLY A 43 -4.68 2.78 13.77
CA GLY A 43 -5.41 1.79 13.00
C GLY A 43 -4.48 1.09 12.03
N PRO A 44 -4.47 -0.25 12.00
CA PRO A 44 -3.77 -0.98 10.96
C PRO A 44 -4.24 -0.57 9.56
N ASP A 45 -3.36 -0.62 8.56
CA ASP A 45 -3.69 -0.26 7.18
C ASP A 45 -4.95 -1.01 6.68
N GLU A 46 -5.15 -2.25 7.12
CA GLU A 46 -6.30 -3.09 6.79
C GLU A 46 -7.63 -2.47 7.26
N VAL A 47 -7.64 -1.85 8.43
CA VAL A 47 -8.81 -1.15 8.96
C VAL A 47 -9.10 0.08 8.12
N HIS A 48 -8.07 0.84 7.74
CA HIS A 48 -8.23 1.98 6.85
C HIS A 48 -8.80 1.58 5.48
N TRP A 49 -8.30 0.49 4.89
CA TRP A 49 -8.85 -0.05 3.64
C TRP A 49 -10.28 -0.53 3.79
N HIS A 50 -10.63 -1.17 4.90
CA HIS A 50 -11.99 -1.63 5.17
C HIS A 50 -12.99 -0.46 5.26
N VAL A 51 -12.62 0.61 5.96
CA VAL A 51 -13.45 1.82 6.08
C VAL A 51 -13.67 2.47 4.72
N VAL A 52 -12.61 2.63 3.92
CA VAL A 52 -12.71 3.17 2.55
C VAL A 52 -13.57 2.27 1.67
N GLY A 53 -13.33 0.96 1.70
CA GLY A 53 -14.08 -0.01 0.90
C GLY A 53 -15.58 0.01 1.21
N ARG A 54 -15.96 0.05 2.49
CA ARG A 54 -17.37 0.19 2.89
C ARG A 54 -17.98 1.50 2.42
N ALA A 55 -17.25 2.61 2.55
CA ALA A 55 -17.72 3.91 2.09
C ALA A 55 -17.95 3.93 0.56
N GLU A 56 -17.06 3.29 -0.21
CA GLU A 56 -17.23 3.20 -1.66
C GLU A 56 -18.36 2.27 -2.08
N ILE A 57 -18.53 1.11 -1.44
CA ILE A 57 -19.67 0.22 -1.72
C ILE A 57 -20.99 0.96 -1.47
N ASN A 58 -21.13 1.66 -0.34
CA ASN A 58 -22.33 2.43 -0.02
C ASN A 58 -22.59 3.57 -1.01
N ARG A 59 -21.52 4.17 -1.58
CA ARG A 59 -21.65 5.21 -2.62
C ARG A 59 -22.24 4.64 -3.92
N HIS A 60 -21.89 3.41 -4.26
CA HIS A 60 -22.30 2.75 -5.50
C HIS A 60 -23.54 1.83 -5.34
N GLU A 61 -24.12 1.71 -4.15
CA GLU A 61 -25.24 0.80 -3.81
C GLU A 61 -26.60 1.12 -4.49
N GLY A 62 -26.61 2.00 -5.48
CA GLY A 62 -27.75 2.28 -6.36
C GLY A 62 -27.36 2.55 -7.82
N GLU A 63 -26.07 2.45 -8.16
CA GLU A 63 -25.60 2.57 -9.55
C GLU A 63 -25.65 1.19 -10.21
N VAL A 64 -26.44 1.07 -11.29
CA VAL A 64 -26.39 -0.12 -12.15
C VAL A 64 -25.00 -0.16 -12.79
N LEU A 65 -24.13 -1.02 -12.26
CA LEU A 65 -22.83 -1.27 -12.88
C LEU A 65 -23.08 -1.66 -14.35
N PRO A 66 -22.42 -1.00 -15.32
CA PRO A 66 -22.53 -1.42 -16.71
C PRO A 66 -22.11 -2.90 -16.81
N PRO A 67 -22.75 -3.70 -17.68
CA PRO A 67 -22.49 -5.12 -17.77
C PRO A 67 -20.99 -5.36 -17.92
N MET A 68 -20.42 -6.22 -17.06
CA MET A 68 -19.00 -6.54 -17.10
C MET A 68 -18.61 -6.94 -18.52
N LYS A 69 -17.76 -6.13 -19.16
CA LYS A 69 -17.31 -6.38 -20.52
C LYS A 69 -16.33 -7.55 -20.51
N GLY A 70 -16.84 -8.70 -20.93
CA GLY A 70 -16.04 -9.83 -21.38
C GLY A 70 -15.80 -10.85 -20.28
N ASP A 71 -16.61 -11.89 -20.31
CA ASP A 71 -16.15 -13.24 -20.00
C ASP A 71 -14.82 -13.49 -20.75
N ARG A 72 -13.72 -13.57 -20.01
CA ARG A 72 -12.39 -13.90 -20.57
C ARG A 72 -12.17 -15.42 -20.63
N SER A 73 -13.23 -16.24 -20.50
CA SER A 73 -13.17 -17.70 -20.59
C SER A 73 -12.55 -18.25 -21.88
N GLY A 74 -12.30 -17.42 -22.89
CA GLY A 74 -11.71 -17.83 -24.17
C GLY A 74 -10.31 -17.29 -24.49
N LEU A 75 -9.65 -16.52 -23.61
CA LEU A 75 -8.44 -15.76 -24.02
C LEU A 75 -7.11 -16.55 -24.02
N PHE A 76 -7.16 -17.88 -23.98
CA PHE A 76 -5.99 -18.71 -24.26
C PHE A 76 -6.37 -19.88 -25.15
N THR A 77 -6.48 -19.62 -26.45
CA THR A 77 -6.54 -20.64 -27.49
C THR A 77 -5.38 -20.41 -28.46
N GLY A 78 -4.30 -21.16 -28.24
CA GLY A 78 -3.25 -21.42 -29.21
C GLY A 78 -1.82 -21.21 -28.72
N PRO A 79 -0.84 -21.82 -29.40
CA PRO A 79 -0.72 -23.26 -29.65
C PRO A 79 -0.17 -24.03 -28.43
#